data_AF-A0A2D9XP01-F1
#
_entry.id   AF-A0A2D9XP01-F1
#
_cell.length_a   1.000
_cell.length_b   1.000
_cell.length_c   1.000
_cell.angle_alpha   90.00
_cell.angle_beta   90.00
_cell.angle_gamma   90.00
#
_symmetry.space_group_name_H-M   'P 1'
#
loop_
_entity.id
_entity.type
_entity.pdbx_description
1 polymer ?
#
loop_
_entity_poly.entity_id
_entity_poly.type
_entity_poly.pdbx_seq_one_letter_code
_entity_poly.pdbx_strand_id
1 'polypeptide(L)'
;MDNNVANFPAGEESGNKEEAKDVGGVGGARLKAFIERIERLEEEKKELAEDIKEIYAEAKSTGFDTKIMRKIVSLRKMDTEKRREEEELLELYKSAIGLA
;
A
#
# COMPACT_ATOMS: atom_id res chain seq x y z
N MET A 1 25.42 -22.28 34.78
CA MET A 1 24.27 -22.22 33.86
C MET A 1 24.86 -22.30 32.47
N ASP A 2 24.94 -23.53 31.98
CA ASP A 2 25.70 -23.89 30.80
C ASP A 2 24.88 -23.56 29.55
N ASN A 3 25.24 -22.49 28.85
CA ASN A 3 24.62 -22.15 27.58
C ASN A 3 25.26 -22.98 26.47
N ASN A 4 24.63 -24.13 26.24
CA ASN A 4 24.88 -25.05 25.13
C ASN A 4 24.56 -24.36 23.78
N VAL A 5 25.57 -23.75 23.16
CA VAL A 5 25.49 -23.31 21.76
C VAL A 5 25.82 -24.51 20.89
N ALA A 6 24.78 -25.17 20.37
CA ALA A 6 24.92 -26.27 19.43
C ALA A 6 25.69 -25.81 18.18
N ASN A 7 26.90 -26.35 18.03
CA ASN A 7 27.75 -26.24 16.85
C ASN A 7 27.04 -26.92 15.66
N PHE A 8 26.57 -26.14 14.69
CA PHE A 8 26.08 -26.63 13.40
C PHE A 8 27.16 -26.42 12.34
N PRO A 9 27.48 -27.44 11.51
CA PRO A 9 28.65 -27.41 10.65
C PRO A 9 28.46 -26.43 9.48
N ALA A 10 29.51 -25.65 9.23
CA ALA A 10 29.63 -24.74 8.09
C ALA A 10 29.67 -25.55 6.77
N GLY A 11 28.61 -25.40 5.98
CA GLY A 11 28.60 -25.74 4.56
C GLY A 11 29.08 -24.53 3.75
N GLU A 12 29.98 -24.82 2.82
CA GLU A 12 30.83 -23.95 2.00
C GLU A 12 30.19 -22.69 1.37
N GLU A 13 30.99 -21.63 1.36
CA GLU A 13 30.73 -20.29 0.82
C GLU A 13 30.54 -20.27 -0.71
N SER A 14 29.61 -19.45 -1.20
CA SER A 14 29.79 -18.76 -2.49
C SER A 14 28.87 -17.55 -2.63
N GLY A 15 29.49 -16.38 -2.77
CA GLY A 15 28.85 -15.15 -3.23
C GLY A 15 28.88 -14.03 -2.20
N ASN A 16 29.87 -13.15 -2.32
CA ASN A 16 30.00 -11.88 -1.61
C ASN A 16 28.69 -11.06 -1.62
N LYS A 17 27.87 -11.19 -0.56
CA LYS A 17 26.86 -10.20 -0.19
C LYS A 17 27.47 -9.44 0.98
N GLU A 18 27.67 -8.14 0.82
CA GLU A 18 28.03 -7.26 1.94
C GLU A 18 27.11 -7.58 3.12
N GLU A 19 27.70 -8.22 4.15
CA GLU A 19 27.01 -8.57 5.37
C GLU A 19 26.65 -7.26 6.08
N ALA A 20 25.36 -7.02 6.21
CA ALA A 20 24.87 -5.84 6.91
C ALA A 20 25.29 -5.95 8.39
N LYS A 21 26.19 -5.04 8.79
CA LYS A 21 26.82 -5.06 10.11
C LYS A 21 25.86 -4.60 11.19
N ASP A 22 25.98 -5.22 12.35
CA ASP A 22 25.26 -4.79 13.54
C ASP A 22 25.90 -3.50 14.08
N VAL A 23 25.09 -2.46 14.26
CA VAL A 23 25.53 -1.15 14.74
C VAL A 23 24.60 -0.70 15.86
N GLY A 24 25.16 -0.35 17.02
CA GLY A 24 24.39 0.23 18.13
C GLY A 24 23.26 -0.65 18.68
N GLY A 25 23.37 -1.98 18.56
CA GLY A 25 22.32 -2.92 18.98
C GLY A 25 21.23 -3.17 17.93
N VAL A 26 21.36 -2.61 16.73
CA VAL A 26 20.46 -2.90 15.60
C VAL A 26 21.04 -4.04 14.77
N GLY A 27 20.26 -5.09 14.56
CA GLY A 27 20.62 -6.22 13.70
C GLY A 27 20.60 -5.82 12.22
N GLY A 28 21.76 -5.58 11.62
CA GLY A 28 21.91 -5.05 10.26
C GLY A 28 21.27 -5.95 9.21
N ALA A 29 21.49 -7.26 9.31
CA ALA A 29 20.89 -8.24 8.40
C ALA A 29 19.35 -8.23 8.44
N ARG A 30 18.75 -8.08 9.63
CA ARG A 30 17.30 -8.03 9.80
C ARG A 30 16.71 -6.73 9.22
N LEU A 31 17.38 -5.60 9.44
CA LEU A 31 16.99 -4.33 8.86
C LEU A 31 17.03 -4.38 7.32
N LYS A 32 18.13 -4.90 6.74
CA LYS A 32 18.27 -5.09 5.29
C LYS A 32 17.15 -5.95 4.71
N ALA A 33 16.81 -7.07 5.35
CA ALA A 33 15.71 -7.92 4.92
C ALA A 33 14.33 -7.23 4.96
N PHE A 34 14.09 -6.31 5.90
CA PHE A 34 12.86 -5.50 5.90
C PHE A 34 12.85 -4.48 4.76
N ILE A 35 13.98 -3.80 4.53
CA ILE A 35 14.11 -2.80 3.45
C ILE A 35 13.88 -3.44 2.10
N GLU A 36 14.57 -4.54 1.78
CA GLU A 36 14.43 -5.24 0.49
C GLU A 36 12.97 -5.68 0.23
N ARG A 37 12.25 -6.11 1.27
CA ARG A 37 10.82 -6.45 1.16
C ARG A 37 9.94 -5.24 0.91
N ILE A 38 10.23 -4.10 1.54
CA ILE A 38 9.47 -2.86 1.36
C ILE A 38 9.72 -2.31 -0.05
N GLU A 39 10.96 -2.30 -0.51
CA GLU A 39 11.31 -1.81 -1.86
C GLU A 39 10.59 -2.59 -2.95
N ARG A 40 10.55 -3.93 -2.83
CA ARG A 40 9.76 -4.75 -3.76
C ARG A 40 8.27 -4.40 -3.73
N LEU A 41 7.68 -4.21 -2.55
CA LEU A 41 6.27 -3.83 -2.43
C LEU A 41 5.98 -2.42 -2.98
N GLU A 42 6.92 -1.48 -2.85
CA GLU A 42 6.80 -0.14 -3.44
C GLU A 42 6.91 -0.19 -4.98
N GLU A 43 7.73 -1.08 -5.53
CA GLU A 43 7.78 -1.34 -6.97
C GLU A 43 6.46 -1.94 -7.49
N GLU A 44 5.96 -3.00 -6.86
CA GLU A 44 4.65 -3.60 -7.19
C GLU A 44 3.51 -2.57 -7.10
N LYS A 45 3.52 -1.73 -6.06
CA LYS A 45 2.54 -0.65 -5.88
C LYS A 45 2.63 0.41 -6.97
N LYS A 46 3.83 0.71 -7.48
CA LYS A 46 4.04 1.64 -8.58
C LYS A 46 3.48 1.08 -9.89
N GLU A 47 3.76 -0.19 -10.19
CA GLU A 47 3.21 -0.87 -11.37
C GLU A 47 1.68 -0.85 -11.35
N LEU A 48 1.06 -1.26 -10.23
CA LEU A 48 -0.39 -1.20 -10.05
C LEU A 48 -0.95 0.23 -10.18
N ALA A 49 -0.21 1.24 -9.74
CA ALA A 49 -0.65 2.63 -9.87
C ALA A 49 -0.64 3.12 -11.32
N GLU A 50 0.33 2.67 -12.13
CA GLU A 50 0.37 2.96 -13.57
C GLU A 50 -0.77 2.22 -14.30
N ASP A 51 -1.02 0.94 -13.99
CA ASP A 51 -2.16 0.19 -14.57
C ASP A 51 -3.50 0.89 -14.31
N ILE A 52 -3.73 1.35 -13.06
CA ILE A 52 -4.93 2.11 -12.69
C ILE A 52 -5.03 3.40 -13.51
N LYS A 53 -3.91 4.08 -13.75
CA LYS A 53 -3.86 5.32 -14.52
C LYS A 53 -4.17 5.07 -15.99
N GLU A 54 -3.69 3.98 -16.57
CA GLU A 54 -4.03 3.56 -17.93
C GLU A 54 -5.52 3.30 -18.08
N ILE A 55 -6.15 2.59 -17.13
CA ILE A 55 -7.62 2.36 -17.13
C ILE A 55 -8.39 3.70 -17.09
N TYR A 56 -7.97 4.65 -16.25
CA TYR A 56 -8.62 5.97 -16.25
C TYR A 56 -8.38 6.73 -17.56
N ALA A 57 -7.21 6.59 -18.18
CA ALA A 57 -6.92 7.22 -19.47
C ALA A 57 -7.79 6.64 -20.59
N GLU A 58 -7.94 5.32 -20.62
CA GLU A 58 -8.85 4.61 -21.53
C GLU A 58 -10.30 5.09 -21.31
N ALA A 59 -10.79 5.09 -20.06
CA ALA A 59 -12.14 5.54 -19.74
C ALA A 59 -12.37 6.99 -20.20
N LYS A 60 -11.38 7.87 -20.02
CA LYS A 60 -11.44 9.25 -20.54
C LYS A 60 -11.54 9.29 -22.07
N SER A 61 -10.77 8.47 -22.77
CA SER A 61 -10.79 8.39 -24.24
C SER A 61 -12.13 7.86 -24.77
N THR A 62 -12.80 6.99 -24.01
CA THR A 62 -14.13 6.45 -24.31
C THR A 62 -15.26 7.44 -23.96
N GLY A 63 -14.94 8.55 -23.28
CA GLY A 63 -15.89 9.63 -22.98
C GLY A 63 -16.44 9.64 -21.55
N PHE A 64 -15.88 8.85 -20.62
CA PHE A 64 -16.28 8.89 -19.21
C PHE A 64 -15.59 10.03 -18.44
N ASP A 65 -16.31 10.61 -17.47
CA ASP A 65 -15.73 11.56 -16.52
C ASP A 65 -14.95 10.80 -15.41
N THR A 66 -13.63 10.82 -15.52
CA THR A 66 -12.73 10.14 -14.57
C THR A 66 -12.77 10.73 -13.15
N LYS A 67 -13.16 12.01 -12.98
CA LYS A 67 -13.31 12.64 -11.65
C LYS A 67 -14.52 12.03 -10.94
N ILE A 68 -15.63 11.85 -11.65
CA ILE A 68 -16.82 11.18 -11.12
C ILE A 68 -16.53 9.70 -10.83
N MET A 69 -15.82 9.01 -11.72
CA MET A 69 -15.42 7.61 -11.48
C MET A 69 -14.58 7.47 -10.20
N ARG A 70 -13.59 8.35 -9.98
CA ARG A 70 -12.78 8.35 -8.73
C ARG A 70 -13.65 8.55 -7.49
N LYS A 71 -14.65 9.44 -7.57
CA LYS A 71 -15.63 9.63 -6.48
C LYS A 71 -16.39 8.33 -6.21
N ILE A 72 -16.89 7.66 -7.25
CA ILE A 72 -17.59 6.37 -7.12
C ILE A 72 -16.68 5.31 -6.48
N VAL A 73 -15.42 5.18 -6.93
CA VAL A 73 -14.47 4.23 -6.34
C VAL A 73 -14.23 4.53 -4.86
N SER A 74 -14.13 5.80 -4.47
CA SER A 74 -14.01 6.20 -3.06
C SER A 74 -15.25 5.81 -2.25
N LEU A 75 -16.44 6.13 -2.75
CA LEU A 75 -17.71 5.77 -2.10
C LEU A 75 -17.85 4.26 -1.92
N ARG A 76 -17.45 3.47 -2.93
CA ARG A 76 -17.48 2.00 -2.87
C ARG A 76 -16.54 1.40 -1.83
N LYS A 77 -15.50 2.13 -1.40
CA LYS A 77 -14.60 1.71 -0.31
C LYS A 77 -15.15 2.03 1.07
N MET A 78 -16.13 2.92 1.18
CA MET A 78 -16.76 3.28 2.44
C MET A 78 -17.79 2.24 2.85
N ASP A 79 -17.92 2.06 4.17
CA ASP A 79 -19.00 1.28 4.79
C ASP A 79 -20.37 1.77 4.31
N THR A 80 -21.28 0.82 4.07
CA THR A 80 -22.57 1.11 3.44
C THR A 80 -23.46 1.98 4.34
N GLU A 81 -23.49 1.71 5.65
CA GLU A 81 -24.32 2.47 6.59
C GLU A 81 -23.75 3.88 6.76
N LYS A 82 -22.42 4.02 6.90
CA LYS A 82 -21.78 5.34 6.94
C LYS A 82 -22.06 6.18 5.70
N ARG A 83 -22.00 5.56 4.52
CA ARG A 83 -22.30 6.24 3.25
C ARG A 83 -23.73 6.75 3.23
N ARG A 84 -24.67 5.93 3.68
CA ARG A 84 -26.09 6.28 3.75
C ARG A 84 -26.33 7.44 4.73
N GLU A 85 -25.75 7.39 5.92
CA GLU A 85 -25.84 8.47 6.90
C GLU A 85 -25.30 9.80 6.34
N GLU A 86 -24.14 9.76 5.68
CA GLU A 86 -23.56 10.94 5.03
C GLU A 86 -24.44 11.47 3.88
N GLU A 87 -25.04 10.59 3.07
CA GLU A 87 -25.96 10.98 2.00
C GLU A 87 -27.23 11.64 2.54
N GLU A 88 -27.84 11.08 3.59
CA GLU A 88 -29.01 11.65 4.26
C GLU A 88 -28.72 13.05 4.84
N LEU A 89 -27.57 13.22 5.50
CA LEU A 89 -27.10 14.51 6.01
C LEU A 89 -26.82 15.52 4.89
N LEU A 90 -26.20 15.08 3.80
CA LEU A 90 -25.90 15.93 2.65
C LEU A 90 -27.18 16.46 2.01
N GLU A 91 -28.18 15.60 1.81
CA GLU A 91 -29.48 16.01 1.25
C GLU A 91 -30.23 16.96 2.18
N LEU A 92 -30.18 16.73 3.50
CA LEU A 92 -30.73 17.66 4.48
C LEU A 92 -30.07 19.06 4.35
N TYR A 93 -28.74 19.11 4.25
CA TYR A 93 -28.02 20.38 4.15
C TYR A 93 -28.26 21.09 2.82
N LYS A 94 -28.29 20.36 1.71
CA LYS A 94 -28.67 20.93 0.39
C LYS A 94 -30.07 21.54 0.44
N SER A 95 -31.03 20.82 1.02
CA SER A 95 -32.40 21.30 1.17
C SER A 95 -32.46 22.58 2.00
N ALA A 96 -31.70 22.64 3.10
CA ALA A 96 -31.65 23.81 3.98
C ALA A 96 -31.10 25.07 3.28
N ILE A 97 -30.28 24.92 2.25
CA ILE A 97 -29.72 26.04 1.47
C ILE A 97 -30.35 26.19 0.07
N GLY A 98 -31.42 25.47 -0.23
CA GLY A 98 -32.16 25.57 -1.51
C GLY A 98 -31.43 25.02 -2.73
N LEU A 99 -30.57 24.01 -2.55
CA LEU A 99 -29.90 23.28 -3.65
C LEU A 99 -30.63 21.99 -4.08
N ALA A 100 -31.75 21.66 -3.44
CA ALA A 100 -32.56 20.46 -3.70
C ALA A 100 -33.65 20.74 -4.75
#